data_AF-A0A9X8MCC8-F1
#
_entry.id   AF-A0A9X8MCC8-F1
#
_cell.length_a   1.000
_cell.length_b   1.000
_cell.length_c   1.000
_cell.angle_alpha   90.00
_cell.angle_beta   90.00
_cell.angle_gamma   90.00
#
_symmetry.space_group_name_H-M   'P 1'
#
loop_
_entity.id
_entity.type
_entity.pdbx_description
1 polymer ?
#
loop_
_entity_poly.entity_id
_entity_poly.type
_entity_poly.pdbx_seq_one_letter_code
_entity_poly.pdbx_strand_id
1 'polypeptide(L)'
;MNVLQRISLRFALLVSCLGFSIETPNAADLLNNFDLSTVSDVAARQAQGSLGQSTADRIAATVIQQGSDSQAFLTQTGLGSQALIQQLGGNHQAAMLQNGTELTAVILQSGQGHNASIIQRGSANQAAIHQYGAYNEALIDQNGTGLQGSIIQFGNNQSITVQQR
;
A
#
# COMPACT_ATOMS: atom_id res chain seq x y z
N MET A 1 58.30 -4.78 4.78
CA MET A 1 59.04 -3.90 5.69
C MET A 1 58.00 -3.03 6.38
N ASN A 2 57.49 -3.48 7.54
CA ASN A 2 57.81 -2.94 8.87
C ASN A 2 57.66 -1.41 8.88
N VAL A 3 56.80 -0.81 9.70
CA VAL A 3 56.97 -0.60 11.15
C VAL A 3 55.59 -0.12 11.67
N LEU A 4 54.84 -0.77 12.57
CA LEU A 4 55.00 -0.98 14.02
C LEU A 4 55.31 0.30 14.84
N GLN A 5 54.28 0.93 15.40
CA GLN A 5 54.37 1.69 16.66
C GLN A 5 52.95 1.77 17.26
N ARG A 6 52.54 0.85 18.15
CA ARG A 6 52.78 0.88 19.61
C ARG A 6 52.67 2.28 20.20
N ILE A 7 51.70 2.49 21.09
CA ILE A 7 51.95 2.90 22.49
C ILE A 7 50.67 2.71 23.31
N SER A 8 50.80 1.86 24.31
CA SER A 8 49.88 1.62 25.41
C SER A 8 49.92 2.79 26.39
N LEU A 9 48.81 3.12 27.05
CA LEU A 9 48.86 3.46 28.48
C LEU A 9 47.51 3.21 29.17
N ARG A 10 47.53 2.26 30.12
CA ARG A 10 46.48 1.96 31.11
C ARG A 10 46.71 2.85 32.33
N PHE A 11 45.65 3.27 33.02
CA PHE A 11 45.58 3.52 34.48
C PHE A 11 44.07 3.72 34.82
N ALA A 12 43.29 2.73 35.25
CA ALA A 12 43.25 2.02 36.55
C ALA A 12 42.95 2.93 37.76
N LEU A 13 41.70 2.88 38.26
CA LEU A 13 41.26 2.67 39.68
C LEU A 13 39.75 3.06 39.76
N LEU A 14 38.77 2.17 39.89
CA LEU A 14 38.41 1.27 40.99
C LEU A 14 38.01 2.02 42.28
N VAL A 15 36.70 2.22 42.46
CA VAL A 15 36.09 2.33 43.79
C VAL A 15 34.90 1.38 43.82
N SER A 16 35.11 0.33 44.62
CA SER A 16 34.19 -0.71 45.06
C SER A 16 33.14 -0.17 46.05
N CYS A 17 32.27 -1.10 46.49
CA CYS A 17 31.37 -1.03 47.65
C CYS A 17 29.98 -0.45 47.34
N LEU A 18 28.84 -1.04 47.69
CA LEU A 18 28.44 -2.20 48.50
C LEU A 18 27.05 -2.58 47.94
N GLY A 19 26.73 -3.84 47.72
CA GLY A 19 25.96 -4.58 48.72
C GLY A 19 24.51 -4.78 48.28
N PHE A 20 23.97 -5.95 48.65
CA PHE A 20 22.54 -6.31 48.71
C PHE A 20 21.82 -6.82 47.44
N SER A 21 21.83 -8.16 47.37
CA SER A 21 20.66 -9.06 47.36
C SER A 21 19.73 -9.20 46.14
N ILE A 22 19.50 -10.47 45.85
CA ILE A 22 18.66 -11.13 44.85
C ILE A 22 17.17 -10.77 45.05
N GLU A 23 16.41 -10.54 43.97
CA GLU A 23 15.08 -11.15 43.68
C GLU A 23 14.48 -10.63 42.35
N THR A 24 13.48 -11.35 41.84
CA THR A 24 13.02 -11.58 40.46
C THR A 24 12.28 -10.42 39.75
N PRO A 25 12.12 -10.45 38.40
CA PRO A 25 11.39 -9.40 37.69
C PRO A 25 9.89 -9.58 37.91
N ASN A 26 9.30 -8.74 38.76
CA ASN A 26 7.86 -8.71 38.97
C ASN A 26 7.20 -7.62 38.12
N ALA A 27 6.31 -8.05 37.23
CA ALA A 27 5.57 -7.22 36.28
C ALA A 27 4.50 -6.38 36.98
N ALA A 28 4.82 -5.14 37.33
CA ALA A 28 3.84 -4.23 37.94
C ALA A 28 3.85 -2.77 37.43
N ASP A 29 4.70 -2.38 36.48
CA ASP A 29 4.83 -0.94 36.13
C ASP A 29 4.70 -0.62 34.62
N LEU A 30 3.76 -1.28 33.94
CA LEU A 30 3.30 -0.87 32.60
C LEU A 30 1.96 -0.11 32.66
N LEU A 31 1.54 0.37 33.83
CA LEU A 31 0.21 0.93 34.05
C LEU A 31 0.19 2.37 34.59
N ASN A 32 1.17 3.20 34.24
CA ASN A 32 1.05 4.65 34.41
C ASN A 32 1.80 5.44 33.32
N ASN A 33 1.22 5.51 32.13
CA ASN A 33 1.37 6.73 31.33
C ASN A 33 0.06 7.04 30.59
N PHE A 34 -0.96 7.31 31.40
CA PHE A 34 -2.18 8.01 31.01
C PHE A 34 -1.86 9.49 30.72
N ASP A 35 -0.96 9.75 29.78
CA ASP A 35 -0.73 11.11 29.28
C ASP A 35 -1.04 11.18 27.77
N LEU A 36 -2.34 11.30 27.54
CA LEU A 36 -3.01 11.49 26.25
C LEU A 36 -3.03 12.99 25.89
N SER A 37 -1.91 13.71 25.99
CA SER A 37 -1.87 15.17 25.79
C SER A 37 -0.96 15.70 24.67
N THR A 38 -0.35 14.84 23.86
CA THR A 38 0.33 15.26 22.60
C THR A 38 -0.29 14.67 21.34
N VAL A 39 -1.57 14.30 21.42
CA VAL A 39 -2.46 13.86 20.32
C VAL A 39 -2.71 14.97 19.27
N SER A 40 -1.99 16.10 19.32
CA SER A 40 -2.17 17.20 18.37
C SER A 40 -1.25 17.17 17.14
N ASP A 41 -0.14 16.41 17.15
CA ASP A 41 0.86 16.51 16.05
C ASP A 41 1.00 15.25 15.17
N VAL A 42 0.30 14.16 15.49
CA VAL A 42 0.11 13.02 14.56
C VAL A 42 -1.12 13.24 13.65
N ALA A 43 -1.91 14.29 13.90
CA ALA A 43 -3.16 14.58 13.18
C ALA A 43 -2.97 15.13 11.75
N ALA A 44 -1.76 15.45 11.30
CA ALA A 44 -1.52 16.01 9.95
C ALA A 44 -0.81 15.07 8.96
N ARG A 45 -0.49 13.83 9.37
CA ARG A 45 0.04 12.78 8.47
C ARG A 45 -0.84 11.53 8.40
N GLN A 46 -2.13 11.72 8.65
CA GLN A 46 -3.18 10.82 8.18
C GLN A 46 -3.43 11.07 6.69
N ALA A 47 -2.50 10.63 5.83
CA ALA A 47 -2.92 10.14 4.52
C ALA A 47 -3.52 8.74 4.78
N GLN A 48 -4.79 8.73 5.19
CA GLN A 48 -5.58 7.50 5.34
C GLN A 48 -5.74 6.82 3.98
N GLY A 49 -4.79 5.95 3.64
CA GLY A 49 -4.94 4.89 2.65
C GLY A 49 -4.80 3.53 3.33
N SER A 50 -5.69 3.23 4.29
CA SER A 50 -5.77 1.91 4.90
C SER A 50 -6.47 0.96 3.94
N LEU A 51 -5.74 0.05 3.29
CA LEU A 51 -6.31 -1.03 2.51
C LEU A 51 -5.81 -2.37 3.03
N GLY A 52 -6.78 -3.18 3.48
CA GLY A 52 -6.57 -4.42 4.20
C GLY A 52 -5.83 -5.46 3.37
N GLN A 53 -4.63 -5.78 3.81
CA GLN A 53 -3.89 -6.96 3.36
C GLN A 53 -4.46 -8.19 4.08
N SER A 54 -5.45 -8.86 3.47
CA SER A 54 -5.90 -10.18 3.95
C SER A 54 -5.02 -11.26 3.34
N THR A 55 -4.02 -11.71 4.11
CA THR A 55 -3.27 -12.93 3.84
C THR A 55 -4.14 -14.15 4.11
N ALA A 56 -4.88 -14.62 3.11
CA ALA A 56 -5.41 -15.98 3.06
C ALA A 56 -5.64 -16.39 1.58
N ASP A 57 -4.79 -17.30 1.10
CA ASP A 57 -4.80 -17.99 -0.20
C ASP A 57 -5.23 -17.19 -1.46
N ARG A 58 -4.20 -16.69 -2.17
CA ARG A 58 -4.22 -16.24 -3.57
C ARG A 58 -5.18 -15.09 -3.94
N ILE A 59 -5.62 -14.29 -2.97
CA ILE A 59 -6.27 -13.00 -3.21
C ILE A 59 -5.24 -11.91 -2.90
N ALA A 60 -4.45 -11.54 -3.91
CA ALA A 60 -3.45 -10.48 -3.77
C ALA A 60 -4.06 -9.16 -4.24
N ALA A 61 -4.58 -8.39 -3.30
CA ALA A 61 -4.99 -7.02 -3.49
C ALA A 61 -3.88 -6.09 -3.01
N THR A 62 -3.36 -5.24 -3.88
CA THR A 62 -2.39 -4.20 -3.49
C THR A 62 -2.88 -2.86 -3.96
N VAL A 63 -2.87 -1.89 -3.05
CA VAL A 63 -3.16 -0.50 -3.38
C VAL A 63 -2.07 0.40 -2.86
N ILE A 64 -1.52 1.21 -3.76
CA ILE A 64 -0.42 2.13 -3.51
C ILE A 64 -0.90 3.54 -3.88
N GLN A 65 -0.97 4.43 -2.91
CA GLN A 65 -1.36 5.83 -3.12
C GLN A 65 -0.21 6.74 -2.70
N GLN A 66 0.29 7.53 -3.63
CA GLN A 66 1.37 8.47 -3.43
C GLN A 66 0.91 9.88 -3.86
N GLY A 67 0.33 10.62 -2.93
CA GLY A 67 -0.16 11.99 -3.10
C GLY A 67 -1.37 12.29 -2.20
N SER A 68 -2.10 13.37 -2.47
CA SER A 68 -3.22 13.82 -1.62
C SER A 68 -4.60 13.40 -2.18
N ASP A 69 -5.56 13.14 -1.30
CA ASP A 69 -7.00 12.99 -1.62
C ASP A 69 -7.36 11.94 -2.69
N SER A 70 -6.53 10.91 -2.87
CA SER A 70 -6.84 9.81 -3.79
C SER A 70 -7.64 8.73 -3.08
N GLN A 71 -8.66 8.18 -3.75
CA GLN A 71 -9.51 7.09 -3.26
C GLN A 71 -9.33 5.87 -4.15
N ALA A 72 -9.24 4.70 -3.51
CA ALA A 72 -9.14 3.43 -4.20
C ALA A 72 -10.02 2.40 -3.51
N PHE A 73 -10.86 1.74 -4.29
CA PHE A 73 -11.75 0.67 -3.85
C PHE A 73 -11.44 -0.60 -4.63
N LEU A 74 -11.26 -1.71 -3.93
CA LEU A 74 -10.94 -2.99 -4.53
C LEU A 74 -11.75 -4.07 -3.83
N THR A 75 -12.53 -4.81 -4.61
CA THR A 75 -13.29 -5.98 -4.15
C THR A 75 -13.00 -7.15 -5.07
N GLN A 76 -12.57 -8.26 -4.47
CA GLN A 76 -12.32 -9.52 -5.16
C GLN A 76 -13.17 -10.60 -4.52
N THR A 77 -14.03 -11.24 -5.31
CA THR A 77 -14.80 -12.42 -4.91
C THR A 77 -14.41 -13.58 -5.81
N GLY A 78 -13.63 -14.52 -5.29
CA GLY A 78 -13.20 -15.73 -6.02
C GLY A 78 -11.77 -16.16 -5.67
N LEU A 79 -11.24 -17.14 -6.40
CA LEU A 79 -9.95 -17.77 -6.09
C LEU A 79 -8.89 -17.38 -7.12
N GLY A 80 -7.68 -17.07 -6.66
CA GLY A 80 -6.54 -16.87 -7.54
C GLY A 80 -6.50 -15.56 -8.31
N SER A 81 -7.27 -14.56 -7.88
CA SER A 81 -7.35 -13.26 -8.56
C SER A 81 -6.32 -12.27 -8.01
N GLN A 82 -5.70 -11.51 -8.91
CA GLN A 82 -4.69 -10.50 -8.60
C GLN A 82 -5.20 -9.12 -9.01
N ALA A 83 -5.01 -8.15 -8.13
CA ALA A 83 -5.47 -6.80 -8.32
C ALA A 83 -4.45 -5.79 -7.81
N LEU A 84 -4.08 -4.84 -8.67
CA LEU A 84 -3.18 -3.74 -8.34
C LEU A 84 -3.84 -2.41 -8.67
N ILE A 85 -3.87 -1.49 -7.71
CA ILE A 85 -4.20 -0.08 -7.95
C ILE A 85 -3.00 0.75 -7.50
N GLN A 86 -2.49 1.58 -8.40
CA GLN A 86 -1.41 2.53 -8.09
C GLN A 86 -1.79 3.93 -8.56
N GLN A 87 -1.81 4.87 -7.62
CA GLN A 87 -2.17 6.26 -7.84
C GLN A 87 -1.00 7.16 -7.44
N LEU A 88 -0.44 7.91 -8.40
CA LEU A 88 0.66 8.85 -8.20
C LEU A 88 0.21 10.27 -8.53
N GLY A 89 0.13 11.14 -7.54
CA GLY A 89 -0.44 12.49 -7.63
C GLY A 89 -1.74 12.62 -6.83
N GLY A 90 -2.62 13.55 -7.19
CA GLY A 90 -3.76 13.92 -6.35
C GLY A 90 -5.14 13.64 -6.93
N ASN A 91 -6.15 13.59 -6.06
CA ASN A 91 -7.57 13.53 -6.42
C ASN A 91 -7.95 12.38 -7.36
N HIS A 92 -7.24 11.25 -7.31
CA HIS A 92 -7.57 10.10 -8.14
C HIS A 92 -8.71 9.29 -7.54
N GLN A 93 -9.52 8.68 -8.40
CA GLN A 93 -10.52 7.68 -8.04
C GLN A 93 -10.26 6.41 -8.84
N ALA A 94 -10.14 5.28 -8.14
CA ALA A 94 -9.98 3.98 -8.75
C ALA A 94 -10.93 2.98 -8.11
N ALA A 95 -11.64 2.21 -8.94
CA ALA A 95 -12.51 1.13 -8.50
C ALA A 95 -12.15 -0.16 -9.25
N MET A 96 -12.06 -1.27 -8.52
CA MET A 96 -11.83 -2.57 -9.10
C MET A 96 -12.77 -3.60 -8.49
N LEU A 97 -13.54 -4.27 -9.34
CA LEU A 97 -14.43 -5.36 -8.97
C LEU A 97 -14.08 -6.59 -9.80
N GLN A 98 -13.61 -7.65 -9.13
CA GLN A 98 -13.32 -8.94 -9.76
C GLN A 98 -14.20 -10.01 -9.15
N ASN A 99 -15.06 -10.63 -9.97
CA ASN A 99 -15.92 -11.73 -9.55
C ASN A 99 -15.66 -12.97 -10.41
N GLY A 100 -14.95 -13.95 -9.84
CA GLY A 100 -14.58 -15.18 -10.55
C GLY A 100 -13.16 -15.66 -10.24
N THR A 101 -12.62 -16.53 -11.09
CA THR A 101 -11.32 -17.20 -10.84
C THR A 101 -10.24 -16.72 -11.79
N GLU A 102 -9.01 -16.60 -11.28
CA GLU A 102 -7.82 -16.24 -12.08
C GLU A 102 -7.95 -14.90 -12.82
N LEU A 103 -8.63 -13.92 -12.21
CA LEU A 103 -8.80 -12.59 -12.79
C LEU A 103 -7.57 -11.73 -12.48
N THR A 104 -7.02 -11.04 -13.47
CA THR A 104 -5.90 -10.10 -13.27
C THR A 104 -6.31 -8.71 -13.70
N ALA A 105 -6.15 -7.72 -12.82
CA ALA A 105 -6.47 -6.34 -13.12
C ALA A 105 -5.45 -5.35 -12.55
N VAL A 106 -5.14 -4.33 -13.34
CA VAL A 106 -4.21 -3.26 -12.96
C VAL A 106 -4.80 -1.89 -13.30
N ILE A 107 -4.80 -0.97 -12.34
CA ILE A 107 -5.08 0.44 -12.56
C ILE A 107 -3.84 1.24 -12.16
N LEU A 108 -3.30 2.00 -13.10
CA LEU A 108 -2.22 2.95 -12.90
C LEU A 108 -2.71 4.36 -13.26
N GLN A 109 -2.69 5.28 -12.30
CA GLN A 109 -3.06 6.68 -12.50
C GLN A 109 -1.89 7.57 -12.11
N SER A 110 -1.49 8.46 -13.01
CA SER A 110 -0.41 9.43 -12.75
C SER A 110 -0.80 10.82 -13.22
N GLY A 111 -0.94 11.75 -12.27
CA GLY A 111 -1.36 13.11 -12.55
C GLY A 111 -2.35 13.66 -11.53
N GLN A 112 -3.49 14.17 -12.02
CA GLN A 112 -4.52 14.78 -11.18
C GLN A 112 -5.93 14.39 -11.64
N GLY A 113 -6.82 14.02 -10.71
CA GLY A 113 -8.26 13.99 -10.99
C GLY A 113 -8.73 12.85 -11.90
N HIS A 114 -7.93 11.79 -12.08
CA HIS A 114 -8.32 10.64 -12.90
C HIS A 114 -9.40 9.77 -12.25
N ASN A 115 -10.30 9.21 -13.05
CA ASN A 115 -11.28 8.21 -12.65
C ASN A 115 -11.10 6.92 -13.47
N ALA A 116 -10.89 5.79 -12.81
CA ALA A 116 -10.69 4.49 -13.45
C ALA A 116 -11.55 3.42 -12.79
N SER A 117 -12.20 2.60 -13.60
CA SER A 117 -12.97 1.45 -13.13
C SER A 117 -12.68 0.21 -13.95
N ILE A 118 -12.36 -0.90 -13.28
CA ILE A 118 -12.27 -2.23 -13.89
C ILE A 118 -13.31 -3.13 -13.26
N ILE A 119 -14.16 -3.74 -14.09
CA ILE A 119 -15.16 -4.72 -13.69
C ILE A 119 -14.92 -5.99 -14.50
N GLN A 120 -14.58 -7.09 -13.83
CA GLN A 120 -14.35 -8.39 -14.45
C GLN A 120 -15.26 -9.45 -13.84
N ARG A 121 -15.95 -10.21 -14.70
CA ARG A 121 -16.78 -11.36 -14.33
C ARG A 121 -16.39 -12.58 -15.17
N GLY A 122 -16.23 -13.75 -14.55
CA GLY A 122 -15.95 -15.01 -15.24
C GLY A 122 -14.60 -15.62 -14.87
N SER A 123 -13.78 -16.01 -15.84
CA SER A 123 -12.51 -16.70 -15.57
C SER A 123 -11.36 -16.26 -16.48
N ALA A 124 -10.14 -16.21 -15.95
CA ALA A 124 -8.93 -15.91 -16.72
C ALA A 124 -8.95 -14.58 -17.52
N ASN A 125 -9.74 -13.59 -17.08
CA ASN A 125 -9.78 -12.28 -17.74
C ASN A 125 -8.63 -11.38 -17.27
N GLN A 126 -8.13 -10.54 -18.18
CA GLN A 126 -7.04 -9.60 -17.93
C GLN A 126 -7.46 -8.18 -18.34
N ALA A 127 -7.27 -7.22 -17.45
CA ALA A 127 -7.62 -5.82 -17.67
C ALA A 127 -6.53 -4.87 -17.17
N ALA A 128 -6.21 -3.84 -17.95
CA ALA A 128 -5.26 -2.80 -17.57
C ALA A 128 -5.78 -1.41 -17.94
N ILE A 129 -5.73 -0.47 -17.00
CA ILE A 129 -6.02 0.95 -17.24
C ILE A 129 -4.80 1.76 -16.83
N HIS A 130 -4.20 2.49 -17.78
CA HIS A 130 -3.10 3.41 -17.54
C HIS A 130 -3.55 4.82 -17.94
N GLN A 131 -3.60 5.75 -16.98
CA GLN A 131 -4.00 7.13 -17.20
C GLN A 131 -2.88 8.09 -16.82
N TYR A 132 -2.53 8.97 -17.76
CA TYR A 132 -1.51 10.02 -17.59
C TYR A 132 -2.09 11.39 -17.95
N GLY A 133 -1.84 12.41 -17.13
CA GLY A 133 -2.25 13.80 -17.38
C GLY A 133 -3.25 14.30 -16.35
N ALA A 134 -4.43 14.74 -16.78
CA ALA A 134 -5.46 15.21 -15.84
C ALA A 134 -6.89 14.86 -16.27
N TYR A 135 -7.75 14.54 -15.31
CA TYR A 135 -9.20 14.40 -15.53
C TYR A 135 -9.59 13.38 -16.61
N ASN A 136 -8.81 12.32 -16.77
CA ASN A 136 -9.17 11.21 -17.66
C ASN A 136 -10.11 10.22 -16.96
N GLU A 137 -11.04 9.66 -17.72
CA GLU A 137 -12.02 8.65 -17.31
C GLU A 137 -11.83 7.36 -18.14
N ALA A 138 -11.75 6.21 -17.47
CA ALA A 138 -11.59 4.93 -18.13
C ALA A 138 -12.43 3.84 -17.47
N LEU A 139 -13.13 3.05 -18.28
CA LEU A 139 -13.92 1.91 -17.84
C LEU A 139 -13.59 0.66 -18.68
N ILE A 140 -13.23 -0.44 -18.02
CA ILE A 140 -13.20 -1.77 -18.63
C ILE A 140 -14.27 -2.64 -17.96
N ASP A 141 -15.22 -3.15 -18.75
CA ASP A 141 -16.23 -4.13 -18.32
C ASP A 141 -16.09 -5.42 -19.16
N GLN A 142 -15.61 -6.48 -18.52
CA GLN A 142 -15.38 -7.80 -19.13
C GLN A 142 -16.27 -8.83 -18.49
N ASN A 143 -17.07 -9.52 -19.30
CA ASN A 143 -17.87 -10.66 -18.86
C ASN A 143 -17.62 -11.85 -19.77
N GLY A 144 -16.93 -12.88 -19.27
CA GLY A 144 -16.61 -14.06 -20.08
C GLY A 144 -15.34 -14.77 -19.60
N THR A 145 -14.73 -15.53 -20.51
CA THR A 145 -13.50 -16.28 -20.24
C THR A 145 -12.38 -15.87 -21.18
N GLY A 146 -11.20 -15.56 -20.63
CA GLY A 146 -10.00 -15.25 -21.42
C GLY A 146 -10.01 -13.89 -22.12
N LEU A 147 -10.85 -12.95 -21.67
CA LEU A 147 -10.94 -11.61 -22.24
C LEU A 147 -9.72 -10.76 -21.88
N GLN A 148 -9.26 -9.93 -22.82
CA GLN A 148 -8.14 -9.02 -22.64
C GLN A 148 -8.54 -7.60 -23.02
N GLY A 149 -8.37 -6.67 -22.07
CA GLY A 149 -8.76 -5.27 -22.21
C GLY A 149 -7.64 -4.37 -21.72
N SER A 150 -7.27 -3.37 -22.52
CA SER A 150 -6.27 -2.38 -22.12
C SER A 150 -6.72 -0.99 -22.57
N ILE A 151 -6.65 -0.03 -21.65
CA ILE A 151 -6.87 1.39 -21.93
C ILE A 151 -5.59 2.12 -21.54
N ILE A 152 -5.05 2.92 -22.46
CA ILE A 152 -3.94 3.83 -22.20
C ILE A 152 -4.38 5.22 -22.65
N GLN A 153 -4.38 6.18 -21.73
CA GLN A 153 -4.79 7.56 -21.95
C GLN A 153 -3.64 8.51 -21.63
N PHE A 154 -3.36 9.43 -22.56
CA PHE A 154 -2.39 10.50 -22.41
C PHE A 154 -3.05 11.84 -22.74
N GLY A 155 -2.98 12.77 -21.80
CA GLY A 155 -3.52 14.12 -21.96
C GLY A 155 -4.62 14.39 -20.96
N ASN A 156 -5.54 15.28 -21.32
CA ASN A 156 -6.55 15.77 -20.40
C ASN A 156 -7.97 15.51 -20.93
N ASN A 157 -8.90 15.21 -20.02
CA ASN A 157 -10.34 15.05 -20.30
C ASN A 157 -10.67 13.96 -21.34
N GLN A 158 -9.91 12.87 -21.37
CA GLN A 158 -10.20 11.72 -22.23
C GLN A 158 -11.18 10.77 -21.53
N SER A 159 -12.18 10.27 -22.25
CA SER A 159 -13.10 9.24 -21.76
C SER A 159 -13.09 8.04 -22.71
N ILE A 160 -12.74 6.86 -22.20
CA ILE A 160 -12.67 5.62 -22.98
C ILE A 160 -13.37 4.51 -22.21
N THR A 161 -14.23 3.77 -22.92
CA THR A 161 -14.91 2.59 -22.40
C THR A 161 -14.63 1.38 -23.28
N VAL A 162 -14.22 0.28 -22.66
CA VAL A 162 -14.09 -1.03 -23.29
C VAL A 162 -15.12 -1.96 -22.65
N GLN A 163 -15.98 -2.56 -23.49
CA GLN A 163 -16.93 -3.57 -23.05
C GLN A 163 -16.76 -4.84 -23.88
N GLN A 164 -16.57 -5.98 -23.21
CA GLN A 164 -16.35 -7.28 -23.84
C GLN A 164 -17.29 -8.31 -23.22
N ARG A 165 -17.90 -9.16 -24.05
CA ARG A 165 -18.89 -10.19 -23.70
C ARG A 165 -18.57 -11.50 -24.38
#